data_AF-A0A956DEM9-F1
#
_entry.id   AF-A0A956DEM9-F1
#
_cell.length_a   1.000
_cell.length_b   1.000
_cell.length_c   1.000
_cell.angle_alpha   90.00
_cell.angle_beta   90.00
_cell.angle_gamma   90.00
#
_symmetry.space_group_name_H-M   'P 1'
#
loop_
_entity.id
_entity.type
_entity.pdbx_description
1 polymer ?
#
loop_
_entity_poly.entity_id
_entity_poly.type
_entity_poly.pdbx_seq_one_letter_code
_entity_poly.pdbx_strand_id
1 'polypeptide(L)'
;MTQHHEAPRSTPEPLQEVRAHLEHEARRARDWLLRESPLAHTRFGRDVRARAMALERARLARLPVSTRGLELSAEAIATMLRGHPPIPSDAKLAPSPATQAPVLGHFRSFSEGPDRLRLLLSLRETYGDVVRLRFGAMTAHLVSDPELVQEVLHSRNREFGKETRGMHKLRLVLGLGLLTSEGSFWLRQRRIAQPAFHRKRIAGFAERMVDASEDMVASWEDGQTFDAHHEMMKVTLRIVGETLLGTDVTGDADRIGAAVTHVVEDVNSRVNKLVDLGPPFPSRKNLAFERAMDTLDAVVLDMIAERRRSGVTGDDLLGMFMEVADEETGERMTDAQLRDEVMTIF
;
A
#
# COMPACT_ATOMS: atom_id res chain seq x y z
N MET A 1 -0.50 -61.15 10.13
CA MET A 1 -1.07 -60.18 9.17
C MET A 1 -1.69 -59.05 9.97
N THR A 2 -0.96 -57.96 10.17
CA THR A 2 -1.49 -56.62 10.49
C THR A 2 -0.32 -55.64 10.36
N GLN A 3 -0.27 -54.94 9.22
CA GLN A 3 0.73 -53.91 8.93
C GLN A 3 0.32 -52.60 9.64
N HIS A 4 1.28 -52.02 10.36
CA HIS A 4 1.27 -50.61 10.72
C HIS A 4 1.54 -49.76 9.47
N HIS A 5 0.70 -48.76 9.22
CA HIS A 5 0.92 -47.75 8.20
C HIS A 5 1.12 -46.39 8.89
N GLU A 6 2.38 -45.96 8.96
CA GLU A 6 2.76 -44.57 9.28
C GLU A 6 2.39 -43.66 8.12
N ALA A 7 1.73 -42.54 8.40
CA ALA A 7 1.52 -41.46 7.44
C ALA A 7 2.81 -40.63 7.29
N PRO A 8 3.19 -40.19 6.08
CA PRO A 8 4.41 -39.42 5.86
C PRO A 8 4.22 -37.97 6.33
N ARG A 9 5.21 -37.47 7.08
CA ARG A 9 5.40 -36.05 7.42
C ARG A 9 5.64 -35.25 6.14
N SER A 10 4.79 -34.25 5.86
CA SER A 10 4.99 -33.27 4.79
C SER A 10 6.04 -32.24 5.20
N THR A 11 6.99 -32.01 4.29
CA THR A 11 8.09 -31.03 4.36
C THR A 11 7.60 -29.59 4.13
N PRO A 12 8.25 -28.56 4.71
CA PRO A 12 7.94 -27.15 4.47
C PRO A 12 8.72 -26.64 3.24
N GLU A 13 8.14 -26.76 2.05
CA GLU A 13 8.78 -26.41 0.77
C GLU A 13 8.12 -25.30 -0.12
N PRO A 14 7.32 -24.30 0.35
CA PRO A 14 6.85 -23.24 -0.57
C PRO A 14 7.78 -22.01 -0.69
N LEU A 15 8.52 -21.64 0.37
CA LEU A 15 9.18 -20.31 0.44
C LEU A 15 10.51 -20.23 -0.32
N GLN A 16 11.25 -21.34 -0.46
CA GLN A 16 12.50 -21.36 -1.21
C GLN A 16 12.28 -21.33 -2.72
N GLU A 17 11.22 -21.99 -3.21
CA GLU A 17 10.84 -21.97 -4.62
C GLU A 17 10.35 -20.59 -5.06
N VAL A 18 9.54 -19.93 -4.23
CA VAL A 18 9.10 -18.54 -4.49
C VAL A 18 10.30 -17.58 -4.52
N ARG A 19 11.24 -17.72 -3.59
CA ARG A 19 12.47 -16.91 -3.59
C ARG A 19 13.33 -17.17 -4.82
N ALA A 20 13.54 -18.43 -5.21
CA ALA A 20 14.30 -18.80 -6.39
C ALA A 20 13.66 -18.28 -7.68
N HIS A 21 12.33 -18.31 -7.75
CA HIS A 21 11.54 -17.78 -8.87
C HIS A 21 11.68 -16.26 -8.98
N LEU A 22 11.53 -15.52 -7.88
CA LEU A 22 11.70 -14.06 -7.84
C LEU A 22 13.14 -13.64 -8.20
N GLU A 23 14.14 -14.38 -7.73
CA GLU A 23 15.54 -14.13 -8.10
C GLU A 23 15.82 -14.41 -9.58
N HIS A 24 15.17 -15.42 -10.17
CA HIS A 24 15.27 -15.73 -11.59
C HIS A 24 14.59 -14.66 -12.46
N GLU A 25 13.38 -14.21 -12.08
CA GLU A 25 12.67 -13.09 -12.71
C GLU A 25 13.50 -11.80 -12.67
N ALA A 26 14.09 -11.47 -11.52
CA ALA A 26 14.96 -10.31 -11.35
C ALA A 26 16.23 -10.39 -12.23
N ARG A 27 16.83 -11.58 -12.38
CA ARG A 27 17.96 -11.80 -13.29
C ARG A 27 17.55 -11.60 -14.76
N ARG A 28 16.40 -12.11 -15.18
CA ARG A 28 15.86 -11.88 -16.54
C ARG A 28 15.58 -10.41 -16.82
N ALA A 29 14.90 -9.72 -15.90
CA ALA A 29 14.62 -8.29 -16.04
C ALA A 29 15.92 -7.47 -16.14
N ARG A 30 16.94 -7.82 -15.36
CA ARG A 30 18.29 -7.24 -15.43
C ARG A 30 18.96 -7.50 -16.78
N ASP A 31 18.96 -8.74 -17.27
CA ASP A 31 19.63 -9.10 -18.53
C ASP A 31 18.96 -8.42 -19.73
N TRP A 32 17.63 -8.31 -19.73
CA TRP A 32 16.87 -7.54 -20.73
C TRP A 32 17.23 -6.05 -20.68
N LEU A 33 17.27 -5.44 -19.48
CA LEU A 33 17.64 -4.03 -19.31
C LEU A 33 19.07 -3.71 -19.77
N LEU A 34 20.01 -4.65 -19.60
CA LEU A 34 21.41 -4.46 -19.94
C LEU A 34 21.76 -4.74 -21.41
N ARG A 35 20.99 -5.60 -22.10
CA ARG A 35 21.31 -6.10 -23.46
C ARG A 35 20.28 -5.76 -24.54
N GLU A 36 18.98 -5.71 -24.21
CA GLU A 36 17.91 -5.72 -25.22
C GLU A 36 16.96 -4.52 -25.17
N SER A 37 17.11 -3.61 -24.20
CA SER A 37 16.23 -2.44 -24.10
C SER A 37 16.39 -1.50 -25.29
N PRO A 38 15.32 -1.20 -26.07
CA PRO A 38 15.35 -0.20 -27.15
C PRO A 38 15.73 1.21 -26.67
N LEU A 39 15.69 1.43 -25.36
CA LEU A 39 16.01 2.69 -24.71
C LEU A 39 17.48 2.80 -24.29
N ALA A 40 18.32 1.77 -24.49
CA ALA A 40 19.71 1.71 -24.03
C ALA A 40 20.60 2.88 -24.51
N HIS A 41 20.34 3.41 -25.70
CA HIS A 41 21.08 4.53 -26.29
C HIS A 41 20.59 5.91 -25.83
N THR A 42 19.41 5.97 -25.20
CA THR A 42 18.84 7.22 -24.70
C THR A 42 19.51 7.63 -23.37
N ARG A 43 19.40 8.90 -22.99
CA ARG A 43 19.85 9.36 -21.65
C ARG A 43 19.20 8.54 -20.53
N PHE A 44 17.94 8.14 -20.72
CA PHE A 44 17.19 7.24 -19.85
C PHE A 44 17.83 5.84 -19.73
N GLY A 45 18.26 5.21 -20.83
CA GLY A 45 18.94 3.90 -20.79
C GLY A 45 20.31 3.94 -20.11
N ARG A 46 21.06 5.02 -20.31
CA ARG A 46 22.36 5.23 -19.64
C ARG A 46 22.23 5.42 -18.13
N ASP A 47 21.21 6.16 -17.69
CA ASP A 47 20.91 6.34 -16.26
C ASP A 47 20.45 5.04 -15.59
N VAL A 48 19.64 4.22 -16.28
CA VAL A 48 19.23 2.89 -15.79
C VAL A 48 20.42 1.93 -15.67
N ARG A 49 21.36 1.97 -16.61
CA ARG A 49 22.59 1.17 -16.56
C ARG A 49 23.52 1.61 -15.42
N ALA A 50 23.66 2.92 -15.21
CA ALA A 50 24.41 3.48 -14.09
C ALA A 50 23.80 3.08 -12.73
N ARG A 51 22.46 3.03 -12.63
CA ARG A 51 21.73 2.54 -11.44
C ARG A 51 21.98 1.06 -11.16
N ALA A 52 21.93 0.19 -12.17
CA ALA A 52 22.20 -1.23 -12.01
C ALA A 52 23.63 -1.48 -11.48
N MET A 53 24.63 -0.76 -12.01
CA MET A 53 26.01 -0.89 -11.56
C MET A 53 26.27 -0.27 -10.18
N ALA A 54 25.60 0.82 -9.82
CA ALA A 54 25.71 1.42 -8.49
C ALA A 54 25.13 0.51 -7.39
N LEU A 55 24.00 -0.17 -7.68
CA LEU A 55 23.38 -1.15 -6.80
C LEU A 55 24.24 -2.42 -6.66
N GLU A 56 24.89 -2.86 -7.73
CA GLU A 56 25.84 -3.99 -7.68
C GLU A 56 27.05 -3.65 -6.80
N ARG A 57 27.57 -2.42 -6.89
CA ARG A 57 28.63 -1.93 -6.01
C ARG A 57 28.18 -1.82 -4.54
N ALA A 58 26.96 -1.37 -4.27
CA ALA A 58 26.41 -1.30 -2.92
C ALA A 58 26.17 -2.69 -2.30
N ARG A 59 25.71 -3.67 -3.11
CA ARG A 59 25.57 -5.08 -2.71
C ARG A 59 26.92 -5.73 -2.42
N LEU A 60 27.94 -5.46 -3.25
CA LEU A 60 29.31 -5.92 -3.03
C LEU A 60 29.96 -5.26 -1.80
N ALA A 61 29.53 -4.05 -1.43
CA ALA A 61 30.04 -3.29 -0.28
C ALA A 61 29.41 -3.65 1.08
N ARG A 62 28.48 -4.62 1.15
CA ARG A 62 27.83 -5.08 2.40
C ARG A 62 27.22 -3.96 3.27
N LEU A 63 26.76 -2.86 2.67
CA LEU A 63 25.99 -1.84 3.40
C LEU A 63 24.62 -2.43 3.81
N PRO A 64 24.12 -2.18 5.03
CA PRO A 64 22.82 -2.67 5.49
C PRO A 64 21.72 -1.85 4.82
N VAL A 65 21.44 -2.15 3.56
CA VAL A 65 20.36 -1.55 2.79
C VAL A 65 19.18 -2.49 2.89
N SER A 66 18.08 -2.02 3.48
CA SER A 66 16.78 -2.71 3.45
C SER A 66 16.43 -3.07 2.00
N THR A 67 16.34 -4.36 1.68
CA THR A 67 16.05 -4.85 0.33
C THR A 67 14.60 -4.65 -0.09
N ARG A 68 13.70 -4.25 0.84
CA ARG A 68 12.26 -4.03 0.61
C ARG A 68 11.96 -3.09 -0.56
N GLY A 69 12.67 -1.95 -0.65
CA GLY A 69 12.44 -0.98 -1.74
C GLY A 69 12.87 -1.49 -3.12
N LEU A 70 13.86 -2.39 -3.16
CA LEU A 70 14.38 -2.99 -4.38
C LEU A 70 13.50 -4.14 -4.88
N GLU A 71 12.99 -4.95 -3.96
CA GLU A 71 12.04 -6.04 -4.26
C GLU A 71 10.73 -5.46 -4.81
N LEU A 72 10.16 -4.44 -4.16
CA LEU A 72 8.93 -3.77 -4.62
C LEU A 72 9.12 -3.08 -5.98
N SER A 73 10.29 -2.49 -6.24
CA SER A 73 10.58 -1.86 -7.53
C SER A 73 10.81 -2.88 -8.65
N ALA A 74 11.49 -4.00 -8.35
CA ALA A 74 11.71 -5.08 -9.29
C ALA A 74 10.41 -5.82 -9.62
N GLU A 75 9.53 -6.02 -8.65
CA GLU A 75 8.24 -6.65 -8.84
C GLU A 75 7.25 -5.73 -9.57
N ALA A 76 7.25 -4.43 -9.29
CA ALA A 76 6.49 -3.45 -10.07
C ALA A 76 6.94 -3.41 -11.55
N ILE A 77 8.26 -3.49 -11.80
CA ILE A 77 8.82 -3.60 -13.15
C ILE A 77 8.47 -4.95 -13.77
N ALA A 78 8.57 -6.05 -13.03
CA ALA A 78 8.21 -7.39 -13.51
C ALA A 78 6.72 -7.48 -13.86
N THR A 79 5.82 -6.96 -13.03
CA THR A 79 4.38 -6.86 -13.33
C THR A 79 4.10 -5.97 -14.54
N MET A 80 4.86 -4.88 -14.71
CA MET A 80 4.79 -4.02 -15.90
C MET A 80 5.31 -4.73 -17.17
N LEU A 81 6.26 -5.67 -17.03
CA LEU A 81 6.87 -6.44 -18.11
C LEU A 81 6.16 -7.78 -18.38
N ARG A 82 5.41 -8.32 -17.41
CA ARG A 82 4.73 -9.63 -17.49
C ARG A 82 3.70 -9.69 -18.62
N GLY A 83 3.33 -8.55 -19.20
CA GLY A 83 2.45 -8.47 -20.34
C GLY A 83 1.02 -8.81 -19.93
N HIS A 84 0.08 -7.95 -20.28
CA HIS A 84 -1.30 -8.38 -20.24
C HIS A 84 -1.48 -9.55 -21.22
N PRO A 85 -2.38 -10.52 -20.94
CA PRO A 85 -2.74 -11.53 -21.92
C PRO A 85 -3.02 -10.84 -23.26
N PRO A 86 -2.55 -11.40 -24.39
CA PRO A 86 -2.68 -10.75 -25.68
C PRO A 86 -4.16 -10.43 -25.91
N ILE A 87 -4.43 -9.15 -26.20
CA ILE A 87 -5.78 -8.70 -26.51
C ILE A 87 -6.23 -9.51 -27.73
N PRO A 88 -7.39 -10.21 -27.67
CA PRO A 88 -7.93 -10.90 -28.83
C PRO A 88 -8.01 -9.95 -30.03
N SER A 89 -7.63 -10.41 -31.22
CA SER A 89 -7.57 -9.56 -32.41
C SER A 89 -8.93 -8.99 -32.84
N ASP A 90 -10.02 -9.59 -32.35
CA ASP A 90 -11.41 -9.21 -32.54
C ASP A 90 -12.00 -8.40 -31.37
N ALA A 91 -11.23 -8.14 -30.32
CA ALA A 91 -11.73 -7.40 -29.16
C ALA A 91 -12.05 -5.95 -29.53
N LYS A 92 -13.29 -5.52 -29.26
CA LYS A 92 -13.69 -4.12 -29.40
C LYS A 92 -13.02 -3.30 -28.30
N LEU A 93 -12.03 -2.52 -28.71
CA LEU A 93 -11.29 -1.65 -27.79
C LEU A 93 -12.12 -0.43 -27.39
N ALA A 94 -12.08 -0.08 -26.11
CA ALA A 94 -12.69 1.14 -25.61
C ALA A 94 -12.07 2.39 -26.29
N PRO A 95 -12.87 3.46 -26.50
CA PRO A 95 -12.38 4.74 -27.01
C PRO A 95 -11.19 5.26 -26.20
N SER A 96 -10.24 5.89 -26.87
CA SER A 96 -9.08 6.52 -26.24
C SER A 96 -8.93 7.93 -26.78
N PRO A 97 -8.63 8.92 -25.91
CA PRO A 97 -8.20 10.23 -26.36
C PRO A 97 -6.97 10.11 -27.26
N ALA A 98 -6.87 11.01 -28.24
CA ALA A 98 -5.65 11.14 -29.03
C ALA A 98 -4.53 11.69 -28.14
N THR A 99 -3.34 11.14 -28.26
CA THR A 99 -2.14 11.63 -27.57
C THR A 99 -1.03 11.91 -28.56
N GLN A 100 -0.37 13.05 -28.39
CA GLN A 100 0.82 13.42 -29.17
C GLN A 100 2.10 12.77 -28.62
N ALA A 101 2.02 12.04 -27.50
CA ALA A 101 3.16 11.39 -26.87
C ALA A 101 3.07 9.85 -27.03
N PRO A 102 3.63 9.27 -28.10
CA PRO A 102 3.44 7.85 -28.43
C PRO A 102 3.96 6.89 -27.35
N VAL A 103 5.00 7.31 -26.60
CA VAL A 103 5.60 6.50 -25.52
C VAL A 103 4.99 6.85 -24.16
N LEU A 104 4.77 8.12 -23.84
CA LEU A 104 4.25 8.52 -22.52
C LEU A 104 2.73 8.39 -22.40
N GLY A 105 2.01 8.29 -23.52
CA GLY A 105 0.56 8.20 -23.53
C GLY A 105 -0.08 9.45 -22.92
N HIS A 106 -0.90 9.25 -21.90
CA HIS A 106 -1.68 10.29 -21.21
C HIS A 106 -0.98 10.79 -19.92
N PHE A 107 0.28 10.42 -19.69
CA PHE A 107 0.97 10.72 -18.45
C PHE A 107 0.98 12.21 -18.11
N ARG A 108 1.31 13.08 -19.08
CA ARG A 108 1.38 14.54 -18.87
C ARG A 108 0.04 15.14 -18.42
N SER A 109 -1.05 14.77 -19.08
CA SER A 109 -2.40 15.25 -18.74
C SER A 109 -2.78 14.92 -17.29
N PHE A 110 -2.28 13.81 -16.76
CA PHE A 110 -2.55 13.36 -15.39
C PHE A 110 -1.53 13.85 -14.36
N SER A 111 -0.28 14.14 -14.75
CA SER A 111 0.78 14.60 -13.84
C SER A 111 0.87 16.11 -13.68
N GLU A 112 0.45 16.88 -14.70
CA GLU A 112 0.63 18.34 -14.76
C GLU A 112 -0.69 19.13 -14.58
N GLY A 113 -1.84 18.45 -14.58
CA GLY A 113 -3.15 19.10 -14.44
C GLY A 113 -3.53 19.38 -12.98
N PRO A 114 -3.98 20.60 -12.63
CA PRO A 114 -4.40 20.94 -11.26
C PRO A 114 -5.72 20.29 -10.84
N ASP A 115 -6.52 19.80 -11.79
CA ASP A 115 -7.87 19.27 -11.53
C ASP A 115 -8.08 17.92 -12.25
N ARG A 116 -7.72 16.84 -11.55
CA ARG A 116 -7.86 15.46 -12.05
C ARG A 116 -9.31 15.04 -12.20
N LEU A 117 -10.17 15.51 -11.30
CA LEU A 117 -11.57 15.16 -11.32
C LEU A 117 -12.22 15.71 -12.58
N ARG A 118 -12.00 16.98 -12.89
CA ARG A 118 -12.50 17.59 -14.14
C ARG A 118 -11.97 16.89 -15.38
N LEU A 119 -10.71 16.46 -15.38
CA LEU A 119 -10.17 15.65 -16.48
C LEU A 119 -10.97 14.34 -16.64
N LEU A 120 -11.14 13.56 -15.57
CA LEU A 120 -11.89 12.29 -15.61
C LEU A 120 -13.34 12.50 -16.07
N LEU A 121 -14.01 13.56 -15.59
CA LEU A 121 -15.37 13.92 -16.00
C LEU A 121 -15.43 14.27 -17.49
N SER A 122 -14.51 15.12 -17.98
CA SER A 122 -14.47 15.49 -19.40
C SER A 122 -14.20 14.30 -20.32
N LEU A 123 -13.38 13.34 -19.86
CA LEU A 123 -13.11 12.11 -20.59
C LEU A 123 -14.37 11.27 -20.73
N ARG A 124 -15.13 11.11 -19.64
CA ARG A 124 -16.42 10.41 -19.66
C ARG A 124 -17.41 11.10 -20.60
N GLU A 125 -17.57 12.42 -20.48
CA GLU A 125 -18.48 13.20 -21.30
C GLU A 125 -18.18 13.08 -22.80
N THR A 126 -16.89 13.01 -23.15
CA THR A 126 -16.45 12.98 -24.56
C THR A 126 -16.41 11.57 -25.16
N TYR A 127 -16.01 10.57 -24.37
CA TYR A 127 -15.67 9.23 -24.87
C TYR A 127 -16.61 8.13 -24.36
N GLY A 128 -17.58 8.47 -23.50
CA GLY A 128 -18.55 7.55 -22.92
C GLY A 128 -18.07 6.89 -21.63
N ASP A 129 -18.79 5.85 -21.21
CA ASP A 129 -18.63 5.29 -19.87
C ASP A 129 -17.44 4.31 -19.71
N VAL A 130 -16.75 3.95 -20.79
CA VAL A 130 -15.49 3.21 -20.73
C VAL A 130 -14.44 3.90 -21.59
N VAL A 131 -13.40 4.42 -20.96
CA VAL A 131 -12.32 5.15 -21.65
C VAL A 131 -10.99 4.47 -21.40
N ARG A 132 -10.29 4.11 -22.47
CA ARG A 132 -8.96 3.52 -22.41
C ARG A 132 -7.89 4.61 -22.35
N LEU A 133 -6.98 4.48 -21.41
CA LEU A 133 -5.87 5.39 -21.15
C LEU A 133 -4.55 4.62 -21.16
N ARG A 134 -3.57 5.15 -21.88
CA ARG A 134 -2.20 4.60 -21.94
C ARG A 134 -1.24 5.40 -21.06
N PHE A 135 -0.40 4.71 -20.30
CA PHE A 135 0.66 5.27 -19.43
C PHE A 135 1.96 4.46 -19.62
N GLY A 136 2.70 4.74 -20.69
CA GLY A 136 3.85 3.90 -21.03
C GLY A 136 3.43 2.50 -21.47
N ALA A 137 4.01 1.48 -20.83
CA ALA A 137 3.65 0.08 -21.02
C ALA A 137 2.32 -0.31 -20.34
N MET A 138 1.78 0.55 -19.46
CA MET A 138 0.53 0.27 -18.76
C MET A 138 -0.68 0.81 -19.52
N THR A 139 -1.77 0.05 -19.48
CA THR A 139 -3.08 0.48 -19.94
C THR A 139 -4.03 0.50 -18.76
N ALA A 140 -4.73 1.62 -18.57
CA ALA A 140 -5.79 1.78 -17.58
C ALA A 140 -7.12 2.01 -18.31
N HIS A 141 -8.22 1.67 -17.66
CA HIS A 141 -9.56 1.98 -18.14
C HIS A 141 -10.29 2.80 -17.08
N LEU A 142 -10.85 3.93 -17.47
CA LEU A 142 -11.85 4.65 -16.70
C LEU A 142 -13.19 3.98 -16.97
N VAL A 143 -13.80 3.42 -15.93
CA VAL A 143 -15.13 2.78 -15.99
C VAL A 143 -16.08 3.64 -15.17
N SER A 144 -17.12 4.17 -15.82
CA SER A 144 -18.11 5.08 -15.21
C SER A 144 -19.54 4.54 -15.30
N ASP A 145 -19.77 3.46 -16.03
CA ASP A 145 -21.07 2.80 -16.11
C ASP A 145 -21.37 2.07 -14.79
N PRO A 146 -22.51 2.29 -14.14
CA PRO A 146 -22.81 1.69 -12.84
C PRO A 146 -22.81 0.16 -12.83
N GLU A 147 -23.29 -0.48 -13.90
CA GLU A 147 -23.35 -1.94 -13.99
C GLU A 147 -21.93 -2.52 -14.13
N LEU A 148 -21.10 -1.91 -14.97
CA LEU A 148 -19.68 -2.29 -15.10
C LEU A 148 -18.88 -2.00 -13.84
N VAL A 149 -19.15 -0.90 -13.13
CA VAL A 149 -18.53 -0.60 -11.84
C VAL A 149 -18.90 -1.68 -10.81
N GLN A 150 -20.16 -2.10 -10.76
CA GLN A 150 -20.59 -3.22 -9.92
C GLN A 150 -19.93 -4.54 -10.33
N GLU A 151 -19.79 -4.79 -11.63
CA GLU A 151 -19.11 -5.98 -12.14
C GLU A 151 -17.64 -6.03 -11.67
N VAL A 152 -16.90 -4.93 -11.84
CA VAL A 152 -15.49 -4.82 -11.45
C VAL A 152 -15.30 -4.90 -9.93
N LEU A 153 -16.09 -4.14 -9.16
CA LEU A 153 -15.87 -4.01 -7.71
C LEU A 153 -16.55 -5.11 -6.88
N HIS A 154 -17.55 -5.80 -7.42
CA HIS A 154 -18.34 -6.78 -6.69
C HIS A 154 -18.42 -8.13 -7.41
N SER A 155 -19.12 -8.22 -8.54
CA SER A 155 -19.52 -9.51 -9.12
C SER A 155 -18.33 -10.34 -9.64
N ARG A 156 -17.29 -9.69 -10.16
CA ARG A 156 -16.07 -10.31 -10.71
C ARG A 156 -14.81 -9.80 -10.02
N ASN A 157 -14.89 -9.34 -8.77
CA ASN A 157 -13.76 -8.75 -8.05
C ASN A 157 -12.51 -9.64 -7.99
N ARG A 158 -12.66 -10.97 -8.04
CA ARG A 158 -11.55 -11.94 -8.03
C ARG A 158 -10.72 -11.92 -9.31
N GLU A 159 -11.26 -11.36 -10.40
CA GLU A 159 -10.56 -11.18 -11.67
C GLU A 159 -9.80 -9.85 -11.73
N PHE A 160 -10.07 -8.92 -10.81
CA PHE A 160 -9.45 -7.61 -10.73
C PHE A 160 -8.61 -7.48 -9.46
N GLY A 161 -7.32 -7.81 -9.56
CA GLY A 161 -6.39 -7.70 -8.43
C GLY A 161 -6.01 -6.26 -8.07
N LYS A 162 -5.55 -6.07 -6.85
CA LYS A 162 -5.05 -4.80 -6.29
C LYS A 162 -3.60 -4.49 -6.66
N GLU A 163 -2.93 -5.33 -7.44
CA GLU A 163 -1.54 -5.17 -7.90
C GLU A 163 -1.34 -3.98 -8.86
N THR A 164 -1.60 -2.78 -8.35
CA THR A 164 -1.51 -1.50 -9.05
C THR A 164 -0.28 -0.73 -8.57
N ARG A 165 0.18 0.23 -9.38
CA ARG A 165 1.26 1.16 -8.97
C ARG A 165 0.93 1.84 -7.64
N GLY A 166 -0.33 2.26 -7.45
CA GLY A 166 -0.79 2.90 -6.22
C GLY A 166 -0.57 2.01 -5.01
N MET A 167 -1.00 0.74 -5.09
CA MET A 167 -0.84 -0.20 -3.97
C MET A 167 0.62 -0.55 -3.71
N HIS A 168 1.47 -0.68 -4.73
CA HIS A 168 2.91 -0.87 -4.52
C HIS A 168 3.56 0.30 -3.78
N LYS A 169 3.12 1.54 -4.02
CA LYS A 169 3.61 2.71 -3.27
C LYS A 169 3.04 2.74 -1.86
N LEU A 170 1.79 2.34 -1.68
CA LEU A 170 1.16 2.29 -0.37
C LEU A 170 1.78 1.20 0.53
N ARG A 171 2.28 0.09 -0.04
CA ARG A 171 3.07 -0.93 0.66
C ARG A 171 4.36 -0.39 1.29
N LEU A 172 4.90 0.74 0.81
CA LEU A 172 6.04 1.40 1.46
C LEU A 172 5.68 1.93 2.85
N VAL A 173 4.40 2.21 3.08
CA VAL A 173 3.86 2.77 4.33
C VAL A 173 3.21 1.68 5.15
N LEU A 174 2.27 0.94 4.55
CA LEU A 174 1.39 0.00 5.26
C LEU A 174 1.95 -1.43 5.31
N GLY A 175 3.08 -1.68 4.66
CA GLY A 175 3.63 -3.03 4.51
C GLY A 175 2.62 -3.99 3.87
N LEU A 176 2.37 -5.13 4.51
CA LEU A 176 1.36 -6.11 4.10
C LEU A 176 0.12 -6.10 5.01
N GLY A 177 -0.39 -4.93 5.38
CA GLY A 177 -1.64 -4.80 6.12
C GLY A 177 -2.89 -5.06 5.27
N LEU A 178 -4.06 -5.09 5.93
CA LEU A 178 -5.39 -5.38 5.35
C LEU A 178 -5.73 -4.65 4.04
N LEU A 179 -5.25 -3.42 3.86
CA LEU A 179 -5.51 -2.64 2.66
C LEU A 179 -4.71 -3.18 1.46
N THR A 180 -3.43 -3.47 1.70
CA THR A 180 -2.42 -3.81 0.69
C THR A 180 -2.28 -5.31 0.42
N SER A 181 -2.88 -6.17 1.25
CA SER A 181 -2.89 -7.62 1.08
C SER A 181 -4.05 -8.11 0.19
N GLU A 182 -3.86 -9.31 -0.38
CA GLU A 182 -4.83 -10.04 -1.21
C GLU A 182 -4.90 -11.53 -0.87
N GLY A 183 -5.88 -12.22 -1.46
CA GLY A 183 -5.99 -13.67 -1.43
C GLY A 183 -6.23 -14.26 -0.04
N SER A 184 -5.66 -15.45 0.21
CA SER A 184 -5.79 -16.18 1.47
C SER A 184 -5.20 -15.40 2.66
N PHE A 185 -4.09 -14.70 2.44
CA PHE A 185 -3.45 -13.88 3.47
C PHE A 185 -4.36 -12.73 3.92
N TRP A 186 -4.97 -12.01 2.99
CA TRP A 186 -5.97 -10.98 3.31
C TRP A 186 -7.21 -11.54 4.01
N LEU A 187 -7.74 -12.68 3.52
CA LEU A 187 -8.92 -13.33 4.13
C LEU A 187 -8.67 -13.68 5.60
N ARG A 188 -7.45 -14.16 5.91
CA ARG A 188 -7.00 -14.46 7.27
C ARG A 188 -7.00 -13.19 8.13
N GLN A 189 -6.27 -12.15 7.72
CA GLN A 189 -6.19 -10.87 8.43
C GLN A 189 -7.59 -10.28 8.69
N ARG A 190 -8.46 -10.33 7.68
CA ARG A 190 -9.83 -9.81 7.76
C ARG A 190 -10.67 -10.56 8.78
N ARG A 191 -10.57 -11.90 8.83
CA ARG A 191 -11.30 -12.72 9.80
C ARG A 191 -10.91 -12.38 11.23
N ILE A 192 -9.62 -12.09 11.47
CA ILE A 192 -9.10 -11.70 12.78
C ILE A 192 -9.60 -10.31 13.18
N ALA A 193 -9.63 -9.35 12.25
CA ALA A 193 -10.04 -7.96 12.53
C ALA A 193 -11.57 -7.79 12.66
N GLN A 194 -12.36 -8.56 11.91
CA GLN A 194 -13.82 -8.39 11.81
C GLN A 194 -14.56 -8.32 13.18
N PRO A 195 -14.23 -9.13 14.20
CA PRO A 195 -14.88 -9.07 15.50
C PRO A 195 -14.75 -7.71 16.21
N ALA A 196 -13.69 -6.94 15.96
CA ALA A 196 -13.53 -5.59 16.52
C ALA A 196 -14.59 -4.61 16.01
N PHE A 197 -15.11 -4.87 14.80
CA PHE A 197 -16.11 -4.05 14.14
C PHE A 197 -17.54 -4.60 14.30
N HIS A 198 -17.78 -5.49 15.27
CA HIS A 198 -19.13 -5.93 15.59
C HIS A 198 -19.95 -4.79 16.22
N ARG A 199 -21.25 -4.76 15.89
CA ARG A 199 -22.19 -3.70 16.35
C ARG A 199 -22.11 -3.37 17.84
N LYS A 200 -21.97 -4.39 18.71
CA LYS A 200 -21.86 -4.18 20.16
C LYS A 200 -20.60 -3.40 20.56
N ARG A 201 -19.48 -3.64 19.87
CA ARG A 201 -18.22 -2.92 20.12
C ARG A 201 -18.26 -1.51 19.57
N ILE A 202 -18.81 -1.33 18.36
CA ILE A 202 -19.04 -0.01 17.77
C ILE A 202 -19.90 0.86 18.71
N ALA A 203 -20.93 0.28 19.35
CA ALA A 203 -21.74 1.00 20.33
C ALA A 203 -20.90 1.47 21.55
N GLY A 204 -19.95 0.66 22.02
CA GLY A 204 -19.02 1.07 23.09
C GLY A 204 -18.00 2.13 22.65
N PHE A 205 -17.66 2.19 21.36
CA PHE A 205 -16.79 3.24 20.82
C PHE A 205 -17.51 4.59 20.72
N ALA A 206 -18.84 4.58 20.56
CA ALA A 206 -19.63 5.79 20.38
C ALA A 206 -19.50 6.74 21.57
N GLU A 207 -19.47 6.23 22.81
CA GLU A 207 -19.26 7.06 24.00
C GLU A 207 -17.92 7.79 23.94
N ARG A 208 -16.82 7.08 23.64
CA ARG A 208 -15.49 7.70 23.48
C ARG A 208 -15.42 8.70 22.32
N MET A 209 -16.14 8.43 21.23
CA MET A 209 -16.24 9.36 20.11
C MET A 209 -16.94 10.66 20.51
N VAL A 210 -17.98 10.56 21.33
CA VAL A 210 -18.69 11.73 21.89
C VAL A 210 -17.77 12.48 22.83
N ASP A 211 -17.15 11.81 23.80
CA ASP A 211 -16.25 12.44 24.78
C ASP A 211 -15.10 13.19 24.08
N ALA A 212 -14.44 12.55 23.10
CA ALA A 212 -13.36 13.19 22.33
C ALA A 212 -13.85 14.41 21.52
N SER A 213 -15.09 14.36 21.02
CA SER A 213 -15.68 15.47 20.25
C SER A 213 -16.11 16.62 21.16
N GLU A 214 -16.68 16.32 22.34
CA GLU A 214 -17.08 17.31 23.33
C GLU A 214 -15.86 18.03 23.90
N ASP A 215 -14.79 17.32 24.23
CA ASP A 215 -13.53 17.90 24.68
C ASP A 215 -12.91 18.82 23.62
N MET A 216 -12.94 18.41 22.35
CA MET A 216 -12.46 19.22 21.23
C MET A 216 -13.26 20.53 21.14
N VAL A 217 -14.60 20.46 21.16
CA VAL A 217 -15.47 21.65 21.05
C VAL A 217 -15.34 22.54 22.30
N ALA A 218 -15.18 21.96 23.49
CA ALA A 218 -15.00 22.70 24.73
C ALA A 218 -13.70 23.52 24.76
N SER A 219 -12.71 23.16 23.94
CA SER A 219 -11.46 23.93 23.80
C SER A 219 -11.59 25.17 22.92
N TRP A 220 -12.72 25.34 22.22
CA TRP A 220 -12.93 26.43 21.27
C TRP A 220 -13.63 27.63 21.91
N GLU A 221 -13.28 28.83 21.45
CA GLU A 221 -13.91 30.09 21.85
C GLU A 221 -14.89 30.60 20.77
N ASP A 222 -15.94 31.32 21.17
CA ASP A 222 -16.87 31.92 20.22
C ASP A 222 -16.16 32.91 19.29
N GLY A 223 -16.42 32.78 17.98
CA GLY A 223 -15.75 33.56 16.94
C GLY A 223 -14.31 33.15 16.62
N GLN A 224 -13.77 32.09 17.25
CA GLN A 224 -12.43 31.59 16.95
C GLN A 224 -12.35 31.01 15.53
N THR A 225 -11.28 31.36 14.82
CA THR A 225 -10.90 30.71 13.55
C THR A 225 -9.80 29.69 13.80
N PHE A 226 -9.97 28.47 13.29
CA PHE A 226 -8.98 27.40 13.39
C PHE A 226 -8.89 26.60 12.08
N ASP A 227 -7.84 25.78 11.96
CA ASP A 227 -7.71 24.86 10.84
C ASP A 227 -8.55 23.59 11.09
N ALA A 228 -9.69 23.48 10.40
CA ALA A 228 -10.59 22.34 10.53
C ALA A 228 -9.93 21.00 10.17
N HIS A 229 -8.98 20.98 9.23
CA HIS A 229 -8.27 19.75 8.87
C HIS A 229 -7.39 19.30 10.04
N HIS A 230 -6.67 20.24 10.66
CA HIS A 230 -5.84 19.97 11.83
C HIS A 230 -6.66 19.49 13.04
N GLU A 231 -7.78 20.15 13.36
CA GLU A 231 -8.66 19.70 14.46
C GLU A 231 -9.26 18.31 14.19
N MET A 232 -9.70 18.05 12.94
CA MET A 232 -10.21 16.72 12.57
C MET A 232 -9.16 15.63 12.66
N MET A 233 -7.90 15.92 12.32
CA MET A 233 -6.80 14.98 12.50
C MET A 233 -6.57 14.67 13.99
N LYS A 234 -6.58 15.68 14.87
CA LYS A 234 -6.38 15.47 16.32
C LYS A 234 -7.48 14.62 16.95
N VAL A 235 -8.75 14.95 16.68
CA VAL A 235 -9.88 14.22 17.29
C VAL A 235 -9.99 12.81 16.75
N THR A 236 -9.78 12.59 15.44
CA THR A 236 -9.84 11.23 14.86
C THR A 236 -8.70 10.35 15.35
N LEU A 237 -7.49 10.91 15.51
CA LEU A 237 -6.36 10.21 16.09
C LEU A 237 -6.61 9.80 17.54
N ARG A 238 -7.18 10.70 18.35
CA ARG A 238 -7.60 10.39 19.73
C ARG A 238 -8.62 9.25 19.74
N ILE A 239 -9.67 9.35 18.92
CA ILE A 239 -10.71 8.32 18.82
C ILE A 239 -10.11 6.96 18.46
N VAL A 240 -9.27 6.88 17.43
CA VAL A 240 -8.65 5.62 17.00
C VAL A 240 -7.71 5.07 18.08
N GLY A 241 -6.87 5.91 18.68
CA GLY A 241 -5.98 5.53 19.77
C GLY A 241 -6.73 4.94 20.97
N GLU A 242 -7.80 5.60 21.41
CA GLU A 242 -8.58 5.17 22.56
C GLU A 242 -9.45 3.94 22.28
N THR A 243 -10.08 3.87 21.10
CA THR A 243 -11.08 2.83 20.79
C THR A 243 -10.46 1.55 20.24
N LEU A 244 -9.48 1.67 19.34
CA LEU A 244 -8.91 0.52 18.62
C LEU A 244 -7.59 0.04 19.24
N LEU A 245 -6.85 0.94 19.89
CA LEU A 245 -5.50 0.64 20.41
C LEU A 245 -5.41 0.70 21.95
N GLY A 246 -6.44 1.23 22.62
CA GLY A 246 -6.53 1.30 24.07
C GLY A 246 -5.50 2.23 24.71
N THR A 247 -5.03 3.26 24.00
CA THR A 247 -3.93 4.13 24.43
C THR A 247 -4.18 5.59 24.05
N ASP A 248 -3.68 6.49 24.89
CA ASP A 248 -3.74 7.92 24.64
C ASP A 248 -2.54 8.36 23.78
N VAL A 249 -2.84 8.90 22.60
CA VAL A 249 -1.85 9.45 21.64
C VAL A 249 -1.95 10.97 21.50
N THR A 250 -2.79 11.62 22.32
CA THR A 250 -3.06 13.06 22.20
C THR A 250 -1.79 13.92 22.33
N GLY A 251 -0.87 13.53 23.22
CA GLY A 251 0.40 14.26 23.44
C GLY A 251 1.34 14.29 22.23
N ASP A 252 1.13 13.39 21.25
CA ASP A 252 1.94 13.28 20.03
C ASP A 252 1.15 13.65 18.76
N ALA A 253 -0.09 14.12 18.90
CA ALA A 253 -1.01 14.27 17.77
C ALA A 253 -0.49 15.17 16.65
N ASP A 254 0.17 16.28 16.98
CA ASP A 254 0.74 17.20 15.99
C ASP A 254 1.89 16.55 15.22
N ARG A 255 2.75 15.81 15.94
CA ARG A 255 3.90 15.10 15.38
C ARG A 255 3.45 13.98 14.45
N ILE A 256 2.45 13.21 14.87
CA ILE A 256 1.83 12.14 14.08
C ILE A 256 1.13 12.72 12.85
N GLY A 257 0.29 13.73 13.03
CA GLY A 257 -0.45 14.38 11.93
C GLY A 257 0.46 14.95 10.85
N ALA A 258 1.58 15.57 11.23
CA ALA A 258 2.59 16.05 10.30
C ALA A 258 3.27 14.89 9.54
N ALA A 259 3.59 13.79 10.21
CA ALA A 259 4.19 12.61 9.60
C ALA A 259 3.23 11.93 8.61
N VAL A 260 1.96 11.73 8.99
CA VAL A 260 0.90 11.18 8.12
C VAL A 260 0.73 12.04 6.87
N THR A 261 0.58 13.36 7.05
CA THR A 261 0.42 14.31 5.94
C THR A 261 1.60 14.20 4.97
N HIS A 262 2.82 14.21 5.48
CA HIS A 262 4.02 14.09 4.66
C HIS A 262 4.08 12.79 3.86
N VAL A 263 3.76 11.67 4.51
CA VAL A 263 3.78 10.34 3.89
C VAL A 263 2.72 10.23 2.79
N VAL A 264 1.49 10.69 3.05
CA VAL A 264 0.40 10.67 2.06
C VAL A 264 0.73 11.54 0.85
N GLU A 265 1.25 12.76 1.07
CA GLU A 265 1.69 13.64 -0.01
C GLU A 265 2.81 13.01 -0.85
N ASP A 266 3.79 12.39 -0.21
CA ASP A 266 4.92 11.77 -0.89
C ASP A 266 4.49 10.53 -1.69
N VAL A 267 3.63 9.66 -1.14
CA VAL A 267 3.02 8.53 -1.85
C VAL A 267 2.26 9.02 -3.08
N ASN A 268 1.39 10.03 -2.93
CA ASN A 268 0.65 10.60 -4.05
C ASN A 268 1.59 11.16 -5.13
N SER A 269 2.60 11.92 -4.72
CA SER A 269 3.66 12.45 -5.59
C SER A 269 4.43 11.34 -6.33
N ARG A 270 4.67 10.18 -5.71
CA ARG A 270 5.32 9.02 -6.33
C ARG A 270 4.45 8.31 -7.36
N VAL A 271 3.16 8.13 -7.07
CA VAL A 271 2.18 7.55 -8.02
C VAL A 271 2.12 8.37 -9.30
N ASN A 272 2.26 9.69 -9.16
CA ASN A 272 2.18 10.66 -10.24
C ASN A 272 3.47 10.82 -11.05
N LYS A 273 4.54 10.09 -10.71
CA LYS A 273 5.82 10.12 -11.42
C LYS A 273 6.02 8.87 -12.27
N LEU A 274 6.54 9.10 -13.47
CA LEU A 274 6.85 8.03 -14.41
C LEU A 274 7.95 7.14 -13.82
N VAL A 275 8.95 7.79 -13.24
CA VAL A 275 10.08 7.16 -12.54
C VAL A 275 10.09 7.65 -11.11
N ASP A 276 9.88 6.73 -10.18
CA ASP A 276 10.09 6.94 -8.75
C ASP A 276 11.37 6.23 -8.34
N LEU A 277 12.31 6.98 -7.76
CA LEU A 277 13.59 6.45 -7.31
C LEU A 277 13.51 5.75 -5.97
N GLY A 278 12.46 5.99 -5.17
CA GLY A 278 12.19 5.23 -3.93
C GLY A 278 13.27 5.37 -2.84
N PRO A 279 12.96 5.05 -1.59
CA PRO A 279 13.95 4.46 -0.68
C PRO A 279 14.54 3.20 -1.34
N PRO A 280 15.87 2.95 -1.31
CA PRO A 280 16.88 3.57 -0.45
C PRO A 280 17.71 4.69 -1.12
N PHE A 281 17.24 5.30 -2.21
CA PHE A 281 18.02 6.33 -2.90
C PHE A 281 18.22 7.55 -1.96
N PRO A 282 19.45 8.01 -1.68
CA PRO A 282 19.72 9.01 -0.65
C PRO A 282 19.41 10.44 -1.12
N SER A 283 18.14 10.70 -1.44
CA SER A 283 17.64 12.04 -1.75
C SER A 283 17.07 12.70 -0.49
N ARG A 284 17.10 14.04 -0.43
CA ARG A 284 16.49 14.80 0.67
C ARG A 284 15.01 14.43 0.89
N LYS A 285 14.28 14.13 -0.19
CA LYS A 285 12.87 13.71 -0.13
C LYS A 285 12.72 12.31 0.49
N ASN A 286 13.56 11.36 0.09
CA ASN A 286 13.51 10.01 0.67
C ASN A 286 13.95 10.01 2.13
N LEU A 287 14.94 10.81 2.51
CA LEU A 287 15.33 10.95 3.93
C LEU A 287 14.23 11.59 4.77
N ALA A 288 13.48 12.55 4.23
CA ALA A 288 12.32 13.13 4.92
C ALA A 288 11.18 12.11 5.07
N PHE A 289 10.91 11.33 4.01
CA PHE A 289 9.96 10.23 4.05
C PHE A 289 10.35 9.17 5.09
N GLU A 290 11.62 8.74 5.11
CA GLU A 290 12.13 7.78 6.08
C GLU A 290 11.97 8.29 7.51
N ARG A 291 12.29 9.55 7.80
CA ARG A 291 12.06 10.13 9.14
C ARG A 291 10.58 10.19 9.55
N ALA A 292 9.70 10.48 8.61
CA ALA A 292 8.26 10.46 8.86
C ALA A 292 7.79 9.03 9.16
N MET A 293 8.27 8.04 8.40
CA MET A 293 8.02 6.62 8.67
C MET A 293 8.57 6.19 10.03
N ASP A 294 9.80 6.59 10.39
CA ASP A 294 10.39 6.30 11.70
C ASP A 294 9.56 6.89 12.85
N THR A 295 8.96 8.06 12.64
CA THR A 295 8.08 8.71 13.62
C THR A 295 6.80 7.89 13.83
N LEU A 296 6.15 7.47 12.74
CA LEU A 296 4.95 6.63 12.83
C LEU A 296 5.26 5.26 13.41
N ASP A 297 6.40 4.67 13.03
CA ASP A 297 6.84 3.37 13.53
C ASP A 297 7.19 3.40 15.01
N ALA A 298 7.84 4.46 15.49
CA ALA A 298 8.09 4.63 16.92
C ALA A 298 6.79 4.62 17.71
N VAL A 299 5.78 5.40 17.28
CA VAL A 299 4.47 5.45 17.96
C VAL A 299 3.81 4.07 17.96
N VAL A 300 3.69 3.41 16.81
CA VAL A 300 3.05 2.09 16.70
C VAL A 300 3.78 1.03 17.54
N LEU A 301 5.11 1.01 17.48
CA LEU A 301 5.91 0.04 18.22
C LEU A 301 5.86 0.28 19.73
N ASP A 302 5.84 1.54 20.17
CA ASP A 302 5.68 1.90 21.58
C ASP A 302 4.31 1.45 22.12
N MET A 303 3.24 1.61 21.33
CA MET A 303 1.90 1.10 21.67
C MET A 303 1.89 -0.43 21.83
N ILE A 304 2.49 -1.15 20.87
CA ILE A 304 2.60 -2.61 20.93
C ILE A 304 3.42 -3.04 22.15
N ALA A 305 4.54 -2.36 22.42
CA ALA A 305 5.42 -2.68 23.54
C ALA A 305 4.75 -2.41 24.89
N GLU A 306 4.06 -1.28 25.05
CA GLU A 306 3.30 -0.95 26.25
C GLU A 306 2.22 -1.99 26.52
N ARG A 307 1.47 -2.36 25.48
CA ARG A 307 0.46 -3.40 25.58
C ARG A 307 1.03 -4.72 26.06
N ARG A 308 2.16 -5.17 25.48
CA ARG A 308 2.85 -6.40 25.91
C ARG A 308 3.31 -6.34 27.36
N ARG A 309 3.76 -5.17 27.85
CA ARG A 309 4.20 -4.97 29.24
C ARG A 309 3.05 -4.99 30.24
N SER A 310 1.92 -4.37 29.88
CA SER A 310 0.76 -4.28 30.77
C SER A 310 0.16 -5.65 31.11
N GLY A 311 0.29 -6.63 30.20
CA GLY A 311 -0.32 -7.96 30.33
C GLY A 311 -1.86 -7.93 30.31
N VAL A 312 -2.47 -6.77 30.09
CA VAL A 312 -3.92 -6.60 30.03
C VAL A 312 -4.41 -7.05 28.66
N THR A 313 -5.16 -8.14 28.66
CA THR A 313 -5.98 -8.58 27.53
C THR A 313 -7.10 -7.56 27.35
N GLY A 314 -6.91 -6.62 26.42
CA GLY A 314 -7.92 -5.63 26.12
C GLY A 314 -8.88 -6.13 25.05
N ASP A 315 -10.13 -5.74 25.20
CA ASP A 315 -11.21 -6.01 24.25
C ASP A 315 -11.17 -5.10 23.00
N ASP A 316 -10.01 -4.49 22.69
CA ASP A 316 -9.81 -3.65 21.51
C ASP A 316 -9.05 -4.41 20.41
N LEU A 317 -8.90 -3.75 19.27
CA LEU A 317 -8.42 -4.36 18.03
C LEU A 317 -6.96 -4.81 18.15
N LEU A 318 -6.11 -4.04 18.83
CA LEU A 318 -4.72 -4.44 19.10
C LEU A 318 -4.68 -5.70 19.99
N GLY A 319 -5.53 -5.76 21.02
CA GLY A 319 -5.68 -6.97 21.84
C GLY A 319 -6.05 -8.20 21.01
N MET A 320 -7.05 -8.07 20.13
CA MET A 320 -7.48 -9.15 19.24
C MET A 320 -6.36 -9.62 18.29
N PHE A 321 -5.62 -8.70 17.68
CA PHE A 321 -4.50 -9.09 16.81
C PHE A 321 -3.37 -9.80 17.55
N MET A 322 -3.14 -9.47 18.83
CA MET A 322 -2.13 -10.12 19.66
C MET A 322 -2.57 -11.50 20.19
N GLU A 323 -3.87 -11.70 20.38
CA GLU A 323 -4.43 -12.92 20.96
C GLU A 323 -4.69 -14.03 19.95
N VAL A 324 -5.18 -13.67 18.76
CA VAL A 324 -5.67 -14.65 17.80
C VAL A 324 -4.49 -15.42 17.20
N ALA A 325 -4.47 -16.72 17.51
CA ALA A 325 -3.66 -17.70 16.82
C ALA A 325 -4.42 -18.22 15.60
N ASP A 326 -3.69 -18.55 14.54
CA ASP A 326 -4.25 -19.18 13.36
C ASP A 326 -4.91 -20.52 13.70
N GLU A 327 -6.13 -20.75 13.20
CA GLU A 327 -6.85 -22.01 13.44
C GLU A 327 -6.21 -23.20 12.68
N GLU A 328 -5.53 -22.94 11.56
CA GLU A 328 -4.89 -23.96 10.72
C GLU A 328 -3.41 -24.20 11.09
N THR A 329 -2.66 -23.13 11.42
CA THR A 329 -1.21 -23.21 11.73
C THR A 329 -0.87 -23.04 13.20
N GLY A 330 -1.78 -22.53 14.03
CA GLY A 330 -1.51 -22.18 15.43
C GLY A 330 -0.63 -20.93 15.62
N GLU A 331 -0.21 -20.26 14.54
CA GLU A 331 0.70 -19.13 14.60
C GLU A 331 -0.02 -17.81 14.90
N ARG A 332 0.59 -16.98 15.75
CA ARG A 332 0.13 -15.60 16.02
C ARG A 332 0.74 -14.61 15.05
N MET A 333 0.18 -13.41 14.98
CA MET A 333 0.79 -12.32 14.22
C MET A 333 2.17 -11.97 14.76
N THR A 334 3.14 -11.84 13.86
CA THR A 334 4.47 -11.30 14.15
C THR A 334 4.40 -9.81 14.43
N ASP A 335 5.40 -9.23 15.09
CA ASP A 335 5.44 -7.78 15.35
C ASP A 335 5.42 -6.95 14.05
N ALA A 336 6.01 -7.46 12.97
CA ALA A 336 5.94 -6.83 11.67
C ALA A 336 4.50 -6.81 11.11
N GLN A 337 3.76 -7.91 11.27
CA GLN A 337 2.35 -7.97 10.87
C GLN A 337 1.47 -7.09 11.75
N LEU A 338 1.67 -7.10 13.06
CA LEU A 338 0.97 -6.21 13.99
C LEU A 338 1.20 -4.75 13.63
N ARG A 339 2.45 -4.36 13.38
CA ARG A 339 2.79 -3.01 12.93
C ARG A 339 2.08 -2.65 11.64
N ASP A 340 2.08 -3.54 10.65
CA ASP A 340 1.45 -3.28 9.35
C ASP A 340 -0.08 -3.13 9.46
N GLU A 341 -0.73 -3.91 10.34
CA GLU A 341 -2.16 -3.77 10.60
C GLU A 341 -2.49 -2.51 11.38
N VAL A 342 -1.75 -2.22 12.45
CA VAL A 342 -1.95 -0.98 13.22
C VAL A 342 -1.76 0.22 12.31
N MET A 343 -0.70 0.27 11.50
CA MET A 343 -0.46 1.35 10.52
C MET A 343 -1.56 1.46 9.45
N THR A 344 -2.29 0.39 9.16
CA THR A 344 -3.40 0.40 8.19
C THR A 344 -4.68 1.01 8.76
N ILE A 345 -4.85 0.92 10.08
CA ILE A 345 -6.07 1.33 10.80
C ILE A 345 -5.89 2.69 11.48
N PHE A 346 -4.66 3.00 11.86
CA PHE A 346 -4.17 4.27 12.38
C PHE A 346 -4.02 5.28 11.24
#